data_AF-A0A2E7UUZ9-F1
#
_entry.id   AF-A0A2E7UUZ9-F1
#
_cell.length_a   1.000
_cell.length_b   1.000
_cell.length_c   1.000
_cell.angle_alpha   90.00
_cell.angle_beta   90.00
_cell.angle_gamma   90.00
#
_symmetry.space_group_name_H-M   'P 1'
#
loop_
_entity.id
_entity.type
_entity.pdbx_description
1 polymer ?
#
loop_
_entity_poly.entity_id
_entity_poly.type
_entity_poly.pdbx_seq_one_letter_code
_entity_poly.pdbx_strand_id
1 'polypeptide(L)'
;MTVLGVLCTEGLAQAGELNQTVIRELLQASGWEPIGNDVSVGLSMYEKPLKSVGLSAYMGVRDLPDDVDPDRLWAVIIDIDQHVQVGDKLVESKSFGGHAGGPDSYQVLRAPRLLAGAQRYWFVHSHIELDVEGTPGRNRRCWSNIPPGAAAAERARVQARYPDATPITLTHGCWEVLPAAPGAPARLRYLTVSDPGGALARTAVGMLTTRTLPENIANFVDRARR
;
A
#
# COMPACT_ATOMS: atom_id res chain seq x y z
N MET A 1 -31.03 22.34 -18.05
CA MET A 1 -31.12 20.94 -17.61
C MET A 1 -29.78 20.29 -17.92
N THR A 2 -29.05 19.97 -16.85
CA THR A 2 -27.88 19.10 -16.67
C THR A 2 -26.84 18.96 -17.79
N VAL A 3 -25.70 19.62 -17.59
CA VAL A 3 -24.40 19.26 -18.16
C VAL A 3 -23.80 18.15 -17.27
N LEU A 4 -23.77 16.91 -17.76
CA LEU A 4 -22.98 15.82 -17.17
C LEU A 4 -21.60 15.84 -17.83
N GLY A 5 -20.73 16.71 -17.31
CA GLY A 5 -19.31 16.71 -17.64
C GLY A 5 -18.61 15.58 -16.90
N VAL A 6 -18.24 14.55 -17.66
CA VAL A 6 -17.32 13.49 -17.25
C VAL A 6 -16.00 14.15 -16.83
N LEU A 7 -15.65 14.05 -15.55
CA LEU A 7 -14.31 14.40 -15.07
C LEU A 7 -13.34 13.29 -15.49
N CYS A 8 -12.77 13.42 -16.68
CA CYS A 8 -11.55 12.74 -17.08
C CYS A 8 -10.39 13.34 -16.27
N THR A 9 -9.94 12.67 -15.21
CA THR A 9 -8.59 12.89 -14.66
C THR A 9 -7.64 11.94 -15.37
N GLU A 10 -7.19 12.34 -16.57
CA GLU A 10 -6.09 11.70 -17.27
C GLU A 10 -4.76 12.04 -16.58
N GLY A 11 -4.39 11.15 -15.68
CA GLY A 11 -3.01 10.89 -15.26
C GLY A 11 -2.86 9.38 -15.14
N LEU A 12 -3.23 8.64 -16.19
CA LEU A 12 -2.98 7.21 -16.25
C LEU A 12 -1.47 7.02 -16.18
N ALA A 13 -1.00 6.32 -15.15
CA ALA A 13 0.35 5.79 -15.13
C ALA A 13 0.60 5.08 -16.47
N GLN A 14 1.61 5.51 -17.23
CA GLN A 14 2.09 4.72 -18.34
C GLN A 14 2.63 3.39 -17.78
N ALA A 15 2.61 2.33 -18.57
CA ALA A 15 3.12 1.04 -18.11
C ALA A 15 4.56 1.20 -17.59
N GLY A 16 4.79 0.86 -16.32
CA GLY A 16 6.08 0.99 -15.64
C GLY A 16 6.33 2.32 -14.90
N GLU A 17 5.37 3.25 -14.84
CA GLU A 17 5.53 4.51 -14.11
C GLU A 17 4.59 4.63 -12.90
N LEU A 18 5.06 5.30 -11.85
CA LEU A 18 4.19 5.70 -10.74
C LEU A 18 3.26 6.84 -11.16
N ASN A 19 2.06 6.89 -10.59
CA ASN A 19 1.25 8.11 -10.68
C ASN A 19 1.87 9.21 -9.82
N GLN A 20 2.74 10.01 -10.43
CA GLN A 20 3.52 11.04 -9.74
C GLN A 20 2.66 12.10 -9.05
N THR A 21 1.45 12.35 -9.54
CA THR A 21 0.54 13.31 -8.90
C THR A 21 0.04 12.76 -7.56
N VAL A 22 -0.46 11.52 -7.55
CA VAL A 22 -0.96 10.87 -6.33
C VAL A 22 0.16 10.60 -5.34
N ILE A 23 1.32 10.12 -5.81
CA ILE A 23 2.48 9.82 -4.93
C ILE A 23 3.02 11.09 -4.29
N ARG A 24 3.17 12.19 -5.04
CA ARG A 24 3.59 13.47 -4.45
C ARG A 24 2.58 13.97 -3.42
N GLU A 25 1.28 13.89 -3.71
CA GLU A 25 0.25 14.29 -2.75
C GLU A 25 0.28 13.41 -1.49
N LEU A 26 0.45 12.10 -1.62
CA LEU A 26 0.62 11.17 -0.48
C LEU A 26 1.81 11.55 0.39
N LEU A 27 2.97 11.78 -0.21
CA LEU A 27 4.24 12.06 0.49
C LEU A 27 4.34 13.48 1.07
N GLN A 28 3.45 14.40 0.70
CA GLN A 28 3.38 15.71 1.35
C GLN A 28 3.17 15.56 2.86
N ALA A 29 4.03 16.24 3.63
CA ALA A 29 4.04 16.18 5.09
C ALA A 29 2.80 16.83 5.72
N SER A 30 2.20 17.84 5.06
CA SER A 30 1.02 18.54 5.56
C SER A 30 -0.29 17.84 5.20
N GLY A 31 -1.36 18.22 5.91
CA GLY A 31 -2.73 17.75 5.66
C GLY A 31 -3.08 16.39 6.28
N TRP A 32 -2.16 15.78 7.03
CA TRP A 32 -2.43 14.58 7.81
C TRP A 32 -3.06 14.95 9.15
N GLU A 33 -4.25 14.42 9.42
CA GLU A 33 -4.97 14.59 10.68
C GLU A 33 -4.91 13.30 11.50
N PRO A 34 -4.65 13.36 12.82
CA PRO A 34 -4.58 12.17 13.66
C PRO A 34 -5.96 11.53 13.84
N ILE A 35 -6.05 10.22 13.62
CA ILE A 35 -7.30 9.45 13.78
C ILE A 35 -7.23 8.39 14.87
N GLY A 36 -6.03 8.17 15.44
CA GLY A 36 -5.85 7.23 16.53
C GLY A 36 -4.38 6.95 16.83
N ASN A 37 -4.14 6.31 17.96
CA ASN A 37 -2.83 5.78 18.33
C ASN A 37 -3.01 4.49 19.15
N ASP A 38 -1.97 3.67 19.16
CA ASP A 38 -1.79 2.58 20.09
C ASP A 38 -0.39 2.70 20.69
N VAL A 39 -0.34 3.34 21.86
CA VAL A 39 0.89 3.62 22.60
C VAL A 39 1.61 2.34 23.01
N SER A 40 0.89 1.23 23.21
CA SER A 40 1.49 -0.04 23.66
C SER A 40 2.44 -0.65 22.62
N VAL A 41 2.26 -0.30 21.35
CA VAL A 41 3.09 -0.76 20.23
C VAL A 41 3.76 0.39 19.47
N GLY A 42 3.71 1.61 20.00
CA GLY A 42 4.30 2.80 19.38
C GLY A 42 3.68 3.18 18.03
N LEU A 43 2.38 2.91 17.84
CA LEU A 43 1.67 3.16 16.58
C LEU A 43 0.87 4.47 16.64
N SER A 44 1.00 5.30 15.60
CA SER A 44 0.16 6.47 15.35
C SER A 44 -0.49 6.37 13.97
N MET A 45 -1.76 6.76 13.87
CA MET A 45 -2.54 6.70 12.64
C MET A 45 -3.05 8.07 12.25
N TYR A 46 -3.07 8.32 10.95
CA TYR A 46 -3.49 9.58 10.36
C TYR A 46 -4.35 9.35 9.12
N GLU A 47 -5.18 10.32 8.79
CA GLU A 47 -5.90 10.40 7.52
C GLU A 47 -5.59 11.70 6.79
N LYS A 48 -5.73 11.69 5.46
CA LYS A 48 -5.59 12.88 4.62
C LYS A 48 -6.50 12.77 3.40
N PRO A 49 -7.37 13.74 3.10
CA PRO A 49 -8.09 13.76 1.83
C PRO A 49 -7.11 14.03 0.68
N LEU A 50 -7.14 13.18 -0.35
CA LEU A 50 -6.39 13.38 -1.58
C LEU A 50 -7.28 13.95 -2.68
N LYS A 51 -6.99 15.17 -3.11
CA LYS A 51 -7.70 15.86 -4.18
C LYS A 51 -7.52 15.17 -5.52
N SER A 52 -6.35 14.60 -5.78
CA SER A 52 -6.02 13.94 -7.05
C SER A 52 -6.92 12.75 -7.37
N VAL A 53 -7.48 12.09 -6.36
CA VAL A 53 -8.32 10.90 -6.51
C VAL A 53 -9.69 11.02 -5.83
N GLY A 54 -9.95 12.09 -5.08
CA GLY A 54 -11.22 12.32 -4.39
C GLY A 54 -11.50 11.31 -3.26
N LEU A 55 -10.46 10.75 -2.65
CA LEU A 55 -10.53 9.73 -1.60
C LEU A 55 -9.67 10.12 -0.40
N SER A 56 -9.97 9.56 0.78
CA SER A 56 -9.09 9.65 1.94
C SER A 56 -7.95 8.64 1.83
N ALA A 57 -6.72 9.11 2.01
CA ALA A 57 -5.57 8.29 2.30
C ALA A 57 -5.41 8.08 3.81
N TYR A 58 -4.71 7.01 4.16
CA TYR A 58 -4.40 6.64 5.53
C TYR A 58 -2.89 6.44 5.67
N MET A 59 -2.37 6.80 6.84
CA MET A 59 -0.99 6.62 7.20
C MET A 59 -0.87 5.96 8.57
N GLY A 60 -0.04 4.94 8.67
CA GLY A 60 0.43 4.41 9.94
C GLY A 60 1.91 4.70 10.11
N VAL A 61 2.28 5.14 11.30
CA VAL A 61 3.68 5.34 11.70
C VAL A 61 3.90 4.51 12.96
N ARG A 62 4.84 3.59 12.91
CA ARG A 62 5.20 2.75 14.05
C ARG A 62 6.67 2.92 14.41
N ASP A 63 6.93 3.22 15.67
CA ASP A 63 8.26 3.12 16.24
C ASP A 63 8.71 1.66 16.22
N LEU A 64 9.90 1.40 15.68
CA LEU A 64 10.48 0.07 15.64
C LEU A 64 11.00 -0.30 17.02
N PRO A 65 10.61 -1.46 17.55
CA PRO A 65 11.22 -1.99 18.77
C PRO A 65 12.73 -2.22 18.59
N ASP A 66 13.49 -2.12 19.69
CA ASP A 66 14.96 -2.22 19.68
C ASP A 66 15.50 -3.55 19.12
N ASP A 67 14.67 -4.60 19.14
CA ASP A 67 15.01 -5.93 18.61
C ASP A 67 14.73 -6.08 17.10
N VAL A 68 14.28 -5.03 16.42
CA VAL A 68 13.99 -5.03 14.98
C VAL A 68 15.04 -4.24 14.22
N ASP A 69 15.84 -4.95 13.43
CA ASP A 69 16.77 -4.36 12.48
C ASP A 69 16.01 -3.69 11.30
N PRO A 70 16.16 -2.36 11.09
CA PRO A 70 15.54 -1.65 9.98
C PRO A 70 15.89 -2.21 8.59
N ASP A 71 17.11 -2.70 8.40
CA ASP A 71 17.55 -3.25 7.10
C ASP A 71 16.88 -4.59 6.83
N ARG A 72 16.73 -5.42 7.87
CA ARG A 72 15.98 -6.67 7.79
C ARG A 72 14.50 -6.41 7.51
N LEU A 73 13.89 -5.43 8.17
CA LEU A 73 12.52 -5.02 7.88
C LEU A 73 12.37 -4.55 6.44
N TRP A 74 13.32 -3.74 5.95
CA TRP A 74 13.33 -3.29 4.58
C TRP A 74 13.42 -4.45 3.59
N ALA A 75 14.28 -5.44 3.85
CA ALA A 75 14.38 -6.65 3.03
C ALA A 75 13.04 -7.40 2.94
N VAL A 76 12.30 -7.52 4.06
CA VAL A 76 10.95 -8.12 4.08
C VAL A 76 9.95 -7.32 3.23
N ILE A 77 10.01 -5.98 3.26
CA ILE A 77 9.09 -5.09 2.53
C ILE A 77 9.28 -5.16 1.00
N ILE A 78 10.51 -5.37 0.54
CA ILE A 78 10.82 -5.45 -0.89
C ILE A 78 10.72 -6.88 -1.44
N ASP A 79 10.71 -7.90 -0.59
CA ASP A 79 10.52 -9.30 -0.98
C ASP A 79 9.03 -9.67 -1.15
N ILE A 80 8.44 -9.13 -2.23
CA ILE A 80 7.02 -9.23 -2.56
C ILE A 80 6.54 -10.69 -2.63
N ASP A 81 7.37 -11.58 -3.15
CA ASP A 81 7.00 -12.99 -3.36
C ASP A 81 6.84 -13.71 -2.01
N GLN A 82 7.50 -13.24 -0.95
CA GLN A 82 7.36 -13.74 0.40
C GLN A 82 6.26 -13.04 1.22
N HIS A 83 5.57 -12.03 0.68
CA HIS A 83 4.51 -11.32 1.41
C HIS A 83 3.37 -12.24 1.89
N VAL A 84 3.16 -13.40 1.27
CA VAL A 84 2.17 -14.39 1.75
C VAL A 84 2.49 -14.95 3.13
N GLN A 85 3.76 -14.85 3.57
CA GLN A 85 4.24 -15.32 4.86
C GLN A 85 4.20 -14.24 5.95
N VAL A 86 3.99 -12.98 5.56
CA VAL A 86 3.98 -11.84 6.49
C VAL A 86 2.73 -11.90 7.38
N GLY A 87 1.58 -12.26 6.82
CA GLY A 87 0.33 -12.40 7.57
C GLY A 87 -0.69 -13.27 6.86
N ASP A 88 -1.88 -13.39 7.43
CA ASP A 88 -2.90 -14.32 6.94
C ASP A 88 -3.81 -13.74 5.84
N LYS A 89 -3.70 -12.45 5.52
CA LYS A 89 -4.61 -11.76 4.59
C LYS A 89 -4.40 -12.11 3.13
N LEU A 90 -3.23 -12.61 2.76
CA LEU A 90 -2.90 -12.93 1.38
C LEU A 90 -3.08 -14.41 1.07
N VAL A 91 -3.57 -14.68 -0.14
CA VAL A 91 -3.57 -16.01 -0.76
C VAL A 91 -2.40 -16.13 -1.73
N GLU A 92 -2.05 -15.05 -2.43
CA GLU A 92 -0.97 -15.05 -3.41
C GLU A 92 -0.25 -13.70 -3.43
N SER A 93 1.08 -13.80 -3.42
CA SER A 93 2.16 -12.80 -3.47
C SER A 93 3.02 -12.99 -4.72
N LYS A 94 3.00 -12.17 -5.78
CA LYS A 94 3.91 -12.46 -6.90
C LYS A 94 4.35 -11.26 -7.73
N SER A 95 5.64 -11.22 -7.99
CA SER A 95 6.32 -10.38 -8.97
C SER A 95 6.34 -11.08 -10.32
N PHE A 96 6.09 -10.35 -11.40
CA PHE A 96 5.98 -10.94 -12.75
C PHE A 96 6.70 -10.13 -13.83
N GLY A 97 7.33 -9.03 -13.44
CA GLY A 97 8.10 -8.18 -14.33
C GLY A 97 8.88 -7.18 -13.51
N GLY A 98 9.60 -6.30 -14.20
CA GLY A 98 10.31 -5.21 -13.55
C GLY A 98 10.73 -4.15 -14.53
N HIS A 99 10.98 -2.98 -13.99
CA HIS A 99 11.56 -1.84 -14.67
C HIS A 99 12.77 -1.36 -13.87
N ALA A 100 13.50 -0.36 -14.40
CA ALA A 100 14.72 0.15 -13.76
C ALA A 100 14.50 0.63 -12.31
N GLY A 101 13.26 0.96 -11.93
CA GLY A 101 12.90 1.45 -10.60
C GLY A 101 12.36 0.38 -9.65
N GLY A 102 11.99 -0.81 -10.11
CA GLY A 102 11.42 -1.83 -9.24
C GLY A 102 10.52 -2.84 -9.92
N PRO A 103 9.90 -3.74 -9.13
CA PRO A 103 9.13 -4.86 -9.64
C PRO A 103 7.68 -4.49 -9.95
N ASP A 104 7.15 -5.14 -10.99
CA ASP A 104 5.72 -5.26 -11.23
C ASP A 104 5.19 -6.48 -10.49
N SER A 105 4.09 -6.31 -9.79
CA SER A 105 3.54 -7.38 -8.95
C SER A 105 2.03 -7.35 -8.88
N TYR A 106 1.46 -8.49 -8.50
CA TYR A 106 0.06 -8.57 -8.10
C TYR A 106 -0.04 -9.30 -6.77
N GLN A 107 -1.12 -9.01 -6.05
CA GLN A 107 -1.46 -9.70 -4.82
C GLN A 107 -2.94 -10.04 -4.80
N VAL A 108 -3.28 -11.17 -4.19
CA VAL A 108 -4.66 -11.65 -4.02
C VAL A 108 -4.97 -11.77 -2.54
N LEU A 109 -5.95 -11.01 -2.07
CA LEU A 109 -6.47 -11.06 -0.71
C LEU A 109 -7.43 -12.23 -0.50
N ARG A 110 -7.42 -12.76 0.72
CA ARG A 110 -8.52 -13.57 1.24
C ARG A 110 -9.78 -12.72 1.37
N ALA A 111 -10.92 -13.37 1.19
CA ALA A 111 -12.20 -12.80 1.56
C ALA A 111 -12.20 -12.47 3.07
N PRO A 112 -12.65 -11.28 3.49
CA PRO A 112 -12.82 -10.96 4.91
C PRO A 112 -13.80 -11.95 5.54
N ARG A 113 -13.44 -12.63 6.63
CA ARG A 113 -14.30 -13.68 7.24
C ARG A 113 -15.73 -13.22 7.60
N LEU A 114 -15.89 -11.93 7.91
CA LEU A 114 -17.16 -11.35 8.35
C LEU A 114 -18.03 -10.79 7.20
N LEU A 115 -17.46 -10.68 5.99
CA LEU A 115 -18.18 -10.26 4.81
C LEU A 115 -18.25 -11.48 3.89
N ALA A 116 -19.45 -11.90 3.48
CA ALA A 116 -19.63 -12.89 2.41
C ALA A 116 -19.20 -12.31 1.04
N GLY A 117 -17.99 -11.73 1.01
CA GLY A 117 -17.44 -11.00 -0.11
C GLY A 117 -16.47 -11.87 -0.88
N ALA A 118 -16.43 -11.65 -2.18
CA ALA A 118 -15.39 -12.17 -3.04
C ALA A 118 -13.98 -11.77 -2.56
N GLN A 119 -12.99 -12.57 -2.93
CA GLN A 119 -11.59 -12.18 -2.87
C GLN A 119 -11.36 -10.86 -3.62
N ARG A 120 -10.24 -10.21 -3.34
CA ARG A 120 -9.82 -8.98 -4.00
C ARG A 120 -8.42 -9.14 -4.52
N TYR A 121 -8.10 -8.50 -5.64
CA TYR A 121 -6.75 -8.50 -6.16
C TYR A 121 -6.37 -7.15 -6.77
N TRP A 122 -5.09 -6.85 -6.81
CA TRP A 122 -4.54 -5.68 -7.50
C TRP A 122 -3.28 -6.04 -8.24
N PHE A 123 -2.95 -5.20 -9.21
CA PHE A 123 -1.72 -5.21 -9.98
C PHE A 123 -1.06 -3.85 -9.82
N VAL A 124 0.21 -3.80 -9.45
CA VAL A 124 0.93 -2.55 -9.18
C VAL A 124 2.34 -2.52 -9.78
N HIS A 125 2.72 -1.36 -10.29
CA HIS A 125 4.11 -0.99 -10.57
C HIS A 125 4.73 -0.45 -9.28
N SER A 126 5.96 -0.86 -8.94
CA SER A 126 6.65 -0.37 -7.73
C SER A 126 7.94 0.36 -8.08
N HIS A 127 8.21 1.47 -7.40
CA HIS A 127 9.53 2.12 -7.39
C HIS A 127 10.15 1.96 -6.01
N ILE A 128 11.42 1.56 -5.99
CA ILE A 128 12.27 1.40 -4.82
C ILE A 128 13.32 2.50 -4.85
N GLU A 129 13.37 3.28 -3.78
CA GLU A 129 14.32 4.36 -3.55
C GLU A 129 15.13 4.02 -2.28
N LEU A 130 16.46 4.13 -2.36
CA LEU A 130 17.36 3.98 -1.22
C LEU A 130 17.89 5.35 -0.82
N ASP A 131 18.23 5.51 0.46
CA ASP A 131 18.82 6.74 1.02
C ASP A 131 18.08 8.02 0.59
N VAL A 132 16.76 7.98 0.70
CA VAL A 132 15.84 9.01 0.23
C VAL A 132 16.25 10.38 0.78
N GLU A 133 16.29 11.37 -0.12
CA GLU A 133 16.70 12.74 0.19
C GLU A 133 18.13 12.82 0.79
N GLY A 134 18.99 11.85 0.46
CA GLY A 134 20.37 11.77 0.94
C GLY A 134 20.51 11.34 2.39
N THR A 135 19.46 10.77 3.00
CA THR A 135 19.49 10.28 4.39
C THR A 135 19.84 8.79 4.41
N PRO A 136 21.04 8.38 4.89
CA PRO A 136 21.44 6.98 4.91
C PRO A 136 20.46 6.09 5.68
N GLY A 137 20.08 4.95 5.10
CA GLY A 137 19.14 4.00 5.69
C GLY A 137 17.67 4.41 5.61
N ARG A 138 17.35 5.57 5.01
CA ARG A 138 15.97 5.97 4.74
C ARG A 138 15.53 5.38 3.40
N ASN A 139 14.88 4.23 3.45
CA ASN A 139 14.49 3.51 2.24
C ASN A 139 12.97 3.62 2.01
N ARG A 140 12.54 3.74 0.75
CA ARG A 140 11.13 3.90 0.38
C ARG A 140 10.75 3.02 -0.80
N ARG A 141 9.59 2.37 -0.71
CA ARG A 141 8.97 1.66 -1.82
C ARG A 141 7.59 2.25 -2.06
N CYS A 142 7.38 2.90 -3.19
CA CYS A 142 6.07 3.39 -3.61
C CYS A 142 5.47 2.52 -4.70
N TRP A 143 4.14 2.50 -4.81
CA TRP A 143 3.45 1.76 -5.86
C TRP A 143 2.24 2.52 -6.41
N SER A 144 1.86 2.17 -7.63
CA SER A 144 0.64 2.63 -8.29
C SER A 144 0.01 1.51 -9.10
N ASN A 145 -1.31 1.57 -9.27
CA ASN A 145 -2.02 0.60 -10.09
C ASN A 145 -1.47 0.49 -11.51
N ILE A 146 -1.32 -0.75 -11.96
CA ILE A 146 -1.12 -1.08 -13.38
C ILE A 146 -2.47 -0.88 -14.09
N PRO A 147 -2.51 -0.16 -15.22
CA PRO A 147 -3.72 -0.01 -16.02
C PRO A 147 -4.35 -1.35 -16.41
N PRO A 148 -5.69 -1.45 -16.52
CA PRO A 148 -6.37 -2.71 -16.85
C PRO A 148 -5.91 -3.38 -18.17
N GLY A 149 -5.47 -2.58 -19.15
CA GLY A 149 -4.98 -3.08 -20.44
C GLY A 149 -3.55 -3.64 -20.43
N ALA A 150 -2.80 -3.49 -19.33
CA ALA A 150 -1.45 -4.02 -19.17
C ALA A 150 -1.44 -5.33 -18.35
N ALA A 151 -0.34 -6.09 -18.43
CA ALA A 151 -0.16 -7.40 -17.76
C ALA A 151 -1.27 -8.42 -18.11
N ALA A 152 -1.65 -8.50 -19.39
CA ALA A 152 -2.80 -9.29 -19.84
C ALA A 152 -2.65 -10.79 -19.51
N ALA A 153 -1.46 -11.35 -19.65
CA ALA A 153 -1.18 -12.76 -19.35
C ALA A 153 -1.40 -13.06 -17.86
N GLU A 154 -0.89 -12.20 -16.99
CA GLU A 154 -0.99 -12.37 -15.54
C GLU A 154 -2.40 -12.14 -15.04
N ARG A 155 -3.11 -11.14 -15.59
CA ARG A 155 -4.53 -10.90 -15.29
C ARG A 155 -5.38 -12.10 -15.70
N ALA A 156 -5.19 -12.64 -16.90
CA ALA A 156 -5.89 -13.84 -17.35
C ALA A 156 -5.64 -15.02 -16.41
N ARG A 157 -4.40 -15.17 -15.94
CA ARG A 157 -4.01 -16.25 -15.02
C ARG A 157 -4.62 -16.08 -13.62
N VAL A 158 -4.69 -14.85 -13.10
CA VAL A 158 -5.41 -14.55 -11.85
C VAL A 158 -6.90 -14.80 -12.00
N GLN A 159 -7.52 -14.33 -13.08
CA GLN A 159 -8.96 -14.54 -13.33
C GLN A 159 -9.31 -16.02 -13.48
N ALA A 160 -8.46 -16.82 -14.14
CA ALA A 160 -8.68 -18.25 -14.28
C ALA A 160 -8.59 -19.00 -12.94
N ARG A 161 -7.67 -18.58 -12.06
CA ARG A 161 -7.44 -19.21 -10.75
C ARG A 161 -8.41 -18.73 -9.66
N TYR A 162 -8.86 -17.49 -9.76
CA TYR A 162 -9.72 -16.81 -8.80
C TYR A 162 -10.90 -16.15 -9.51
N PRO A 163 -11.81 -16.94 -10.11
CA PRO A 163 -12.86 -16.43 -10.99
C PRO A 163 -13.84 -15.48 -10.32
N ASP A 164 -14.03 -15.62 -9.00
CA ASP A 164 -14.91 -14.75 -8.21
C ASP A 164 -14.19 -13.51 -7.68
N ALA A 165 -12.86 -13.41 -7.79
CA ALA A 165 -12.12 -12.30 -7.23
C ALA A 165 -12.42 -11.00 -7.99
N THR A 166 -12.57 -9.90 -7.26
CA THR A 166 -12.84 -8.57 -7.84
C THR A 166 -11.57 -7.73 -7.88
N PRO A 167 -11.26 -7.05 -8.99
CA PRO A 167 -10.11 -6.14 -9.04
C PRO A 167 -10.31 -4.92 -8.15
N ILE A 168 -9.27 -4.52 -7.44
CA ILE A 168 -9.12 -3.20 -6.82
C ILE A 168 -8.67 -2.24 -7.92
N THR A 169 -9.57 -1.33 -8.31
CA THR A 169 -9.38 -0.44 -9.46
C THR A 169 -8.46 0.75 -9.16
N LEU A 170 -8.30 1.09 -7.89
CA LEU A 170 -7.38 2.13 -7.42
C LEU A 170 -6.65 1.66 -6.17
N THR A 171 -5.33 1.55 -6.22
CA THR A 171 -4.44 1.53 -5.06
C THR A 171 -3.14 2.26 -5.37
N HIS A 172 -2.76 3.12 -4.43
CA HIS A 172 -1.46 3.77 -4.39
C HIS A 172 -0.96 3.74 -2.95
N GLY A 173 0.34 3.83 -2.78
CA GLY A 173 0.90 3.96 -1.46
C GLY A 173 2.40 3.89 -1.45
N CYS A 174 2.95 4.01 -0.25
CA CYS A 174 4.37 3.87 -0.01
C CYS A 174 4.63 3.19 1.34
N TRP A 175 5.64 2.34 1.36
CA TRP A 175 6.36 1.93 2.55
C TRP A 175 7.60 2.79 2.68
N GLU A 176 7.94 3.20 3.90
CA GLU A 176 9.18 3.90 4.18
C GLU A 176 9.73 3.47 5.53
N VAL A 177 10.98 3.01 5.51
CA VAL A 177 11.75 2.74 6.72
C VAL A 177 12.59 3.98 6.97
N LEU A 178 12.43 4.59 8.14
CA LEU A 178 13.21 5.74 8.58
C LEU A 178 14.25 5.25 9.59
N PRO A 179 15.52 5.63 9.46
CA PRO A 179 16.55 5.28 10.41
C PRO A 179 16.27 5.93 11.78
N ALA A 180 16.91 5.41 12.82
CA ALA A 180 16.89 6.04 14.12
C ALA A 180 17.50 7.44 14.06
N ALA A 181 16.93 8.36 14.84
CA ALA A 181 17.47 9.71 15.03
C ALA A 181 17.99 9.84 16.48
N PRO A 182 18.86 10.83 16.79
CA PRO A 182 19.31 11.03 18.16
C PRO A 182 18.14 11.14 19.15
N GLY A 183 18.04 10.17 20.07
CA GLY A 183 16.97 10.11 21.08
C GLY A 183 15.61 9.57 20.58
N ALA A 184 15.53 9.04 19.36
CA ALA A 184 14.30 8.47 18.80
C ALA A 184 14.56 7.13 18.07
N PRO A 185 13.65 6.15 18.19
CA PRO A 185 13.80 4.87 17.51
C PRO A 185 13.69 5.04 15.98
N ALA A 186 14.15 4.01 15.26
CA ALA A 186 13.81 3.88 13.84
C ALA A 186 12.29 3.73 13.67
N ARG A 187 11.76 4.04 12.49
CA ARG A 187 10.31 4.04 12.25
C ARG A 187 9.94 3.34 10.96
N LEU A 188 8.80 2.65 10.98
CA LEU A 188 8.10 2.20 9.78
C LEU A 188 6.92 3.12 9.50
N ARG A 189 6.86 3.67 8.29
CA ARG A 189 5.74 4.45 7.79
C ARG A 189 5.07 3.74 6.62
N TYR A 190 3.77 3.56 6.71
CA TYR A 190 2.92 3.01 5.64
C TYR A 190 1.89 4.04 5.25
N LEU A 191 1.88 4.47 4.00
CA LEU A 191 0.88 5.38 3.44
C LEU A 191 0.09 4.63 2.36
N THR A 192 -1.23 4.74 2.35
CA THR A 192 -2.02 4.13 1.30
C THR A 192 -3.32 4.89 1.03
N VAL A 193 -3.75 4.86 -0.23
CA VAL A 193 -5.10 5.20 -0.67
C VAL A 193 -5.57 4.07 -1.57
N SER A 194 -6.81 3.61 -1.35
CA SER A 194 -7.38 2.57 -2.21
C SER A 194 -8.88 2.71 -2.31
N ASP A 195 -9.40 2.41 -3.51
CA ASP A 195 -10.80 2.11 -3.74
C ASP A 195 -10.94 0.59 -3.91
N PRO A 196 -11.47 -0.13 -2.90
CA PRO A 196 -11.65 -1.58 -2.98
C PRO A 196 -12.74 -2.00 -3.99
N GLY A 197 -13.48 -1.05 -4.55
CA GLY A 197 -14.56 -1.27 -5.50
C GLY A 197 -15.79 -1.99 -4.90
N GLY A 198 -16.80 -2.19 -5.75
CA GLY A 198 -18.05 -2.84 -5.38
C GLY A 198 -19.00 -1.95 -4.58
N ALA A 199 -19.96 -2.57 -3.89
CA ALA A 199 -21.05 -1.88 -3.18
C ALA A 199 -20.68 -1.42 -1.75
N LEU A 200 -19.39 -1.39 -1.39
CA LEU A 200 -18.98 -0.99 -0.05
C LEU A 200 -19.16 0.53 0.12
N ALA A 201 -19.92 0.94 1.14
CA ALA A 201 -20.03 2.34 1.51
C ALA A 201 -18.66 2.90 1.94
N ARG A 202 -18.35 4.15 1.58
CA ARG A 202 -17.07 4.80 1.90
C ARG A 202 -16.74 4.76 3.39
N THR A 203 -17.75 4.87 4.26
CA THR A 203 -17.59 4.77 5.72
C THR A 203 -17.12 3.39 6.17
N ALA A 204 -17.59 2.32 5.53
CA ALA A 204 -17.12 0.97 5.80
C ALA A 204 -15.67 0.76 5.35
N VAL A 205 -15.26 1.37 4.23
CA VAL A 205 -13.87 1.35 3.77
C VAL A 205 -12.95 2.01 4.79
N GLY A 206 -13.31 3.19 5.31
CA GLY A 206 -12.52 3.85 6.34
C GLY A 206 -12.36 3.01 7.60
N MET A 207 -13.45 2.41 8.10
CA MET A 207 -13.41 1.53 9.27
C MET A 207 -12.56 0.26 9.04
N LEU A 208 -12.60 -0.31 7.84
CA LEU A 208 -11.77 -1.47 7.52
C LEU A 208 -10.31 -1.08 7.47
N THR A 209 -9.97 0.02 6.80
CA THR A 209 -8.58 0.48 6.67
C THR A 209 -7.96 0.83 8.02
N THR A 210 -8.70 1.50 8.92
CA THR A 210 -8.18 1.82 10.26
C THR A 210 -7.94 0.59 11.13
N ARG A 211 -8.58 -0.55 10.85
CA ARG A 211 -8.33 -1.83 11.52
C ARG A 211 -7.22 -2.63 10.87
N THR A 212 -7.18 -2.69 9.53
CA THR A 212 -6.21 -3.52 8.81
C THR A 212 -4.82 -2.90 8.75
N LEU A 213 -4.71 -1.57 8.79
CA LEU A 213 -3.43 -0.86 8.74
C LEU A 213 -2.53 -1.18 9.96
N PRO A 214 -3.02 -1.13 11.22
CA PRO A 214 -2.27 -1.60 12.38
C PRO A 214 -1.80 -3.05 12.25
N GLU A 215 -2.71 -3.96 11.85
CA GLU A 215 -2.40 -5.38 11.67
C GLU A 215 -1.30 -5.59 10.62
N ASN A 216 -1.39 -4.89 9.49
CA ASN A 216 -0.42 -5.01 8.41
C ASN A 216 0.98 -4.56 8.85
N ILE A 217 1.08 -3.38 9.48
CA ILE A 217 2.35 -2.88 10.03
C ILE A 217 2.91 -3.85 11.06
N ALA A 218 2.07 -4.40 11.94
CA ALA A 218 2.52 -5.35 12.95
C ALA A 218 3.07 -6.64 12.36
N ASN A 219 2.40 -7.20 11.37
CA ASN A 219 2.83 -8.40 10.68
C ASN A 219 4.22 -8.23 10.01
N PHE A 220 4.50 -7.09 9.38
CA PHE A 220 5.82 -6.82 8.79
C PHE A 220 6.92 -6.73 9.86
N VAL A 221 6.66 -6.00 10.95
CA VAL A 221 7.60 -5.89 12.09
C VAL A 221 7.87 -7.25 12.71
N ASP A 222 6.84 -8.06 12.93
CA ASP A 222 6.99 -9.40 13.51
C ASP A 222 7.69 -10.37 12.55
N ARG A 223 7.50 -10.24 11.24
CA ARG A 223 8.24 -11.03 10.24
C ARG A 223 9.72 -10.68 10.23
N ALA A 224 10.07 -9.40 10.43
CA ALA A 224 11.45 -8.94 10.49
C ALA A 224 12.17 -9.40 11.77
N ARG A 225 11.45 -9.63 12.88
CA ARG A 225 12.03 -10.19 14.11
C ARG A 225 12.48 -11.64 13.99
N ARG A 226 11.72 -12.45 13.24
CA ARG A 226 11.95 -13.90 13.09
C ARG A 226 13.06 -14.18 12.10
#